data_AF-A0A8T3YUQ9-F1
#
_entry.id   AF-A0A8T3YUQ9-F1
#
_cell.length_a   1.000
_cell.length_b   1.000
_cell.length_c   1.000
_cell.angle_alpha   90.00
_cell.angle_beta   90.00
_cell.angle_gamma   90.00
#
_symmetry.space_group_name_H-M   'P 1'
#
loop_
_entity.id
_entity.type
_entity.pdbx_description
1 polymer ?
#
loop_
_entity_poly.entity_id
_entity_poly.type
_entity_poly.pdbx_seq_one_letter_code
_entity_poly.pdbx_strand_id
1 'polypeptide(L)'
;MAASNDVLDNIFNRALSGTTIFKNRNVLRSEYIPPKLPFRDNQITSIAEILSPVLHDSKCSNLLLYGKTGTGKTATAKYVLQRFQETANKHDKNIVLAYSNARLASSEYRVLVDLGQSLN
;
A
#
# COMPACT_ATOMS: atom_id res chain seq x y z
N MET A 1 -0.68 10.93 -50.23
CA MET A 1 -0.45 11.69 -48.99
C MET A 1 0.16 10.71 -48.02
N ALA A 2 1.49 10.74 -47.89
CA ALA A 2 2.28 9.65 -47.32
C ALA A 2 2.07 9.58 -45.79
N ALA A 3 1.56 8.45 -45.31
CA ALA A 3 1.58 8.13 -43.89
C ALA A 3 3.05 7.92 -43.48
N SER A 4 3.64 8.94 -42.84
CA SER A 4 4.90 8.80 -42.14
C SER A 4 4.68 7.80 -41.00
N ASN A 5 5.14 6.57 -41.17
CA ASN A 5 5.21 5.57 -40.11
C ASN A 5 6.13 6.10 -39.01
N ASP A 6 5.54 6.77 -38.02
CA ASP A 6 6.26 7.23 -36.85
C ASP A 6 6.83 6.00 -36.13
N VAL A 7 8.10 6.11 -35.73
CA VAL A 7 8.80 5.07 -34.99
C VAL A 7 8.05 4.76 -33.69
N LEU A 8 7.44 5.78 -33.09
CA LEU A 8 6.63 5.66 -31.89
C LEU A 8 5.38 4.81 -32.12
N ASP A 9 4.65 5.03 -33.21
CA ASP A 9 3.45 4.26 -33.55
C ASP A 9 3.78 2.77 -33.74
N ASN A 10 4.90 2.46 -34.39
CA ASN A 10 5.36 1.07 -34.53
C ASN A 10 5.72 0.43 -33.19
N ILE A 11 6.36 1.16 -32.28
CA ILE A 11 6.72 0.68 -30.94
C ILE A 11 5.45 0.41 -30.11
N PHE A 12 4.50 1.34 -30.09
CA PHE A 12 3.27 1.20 -29.30
C PHE A 12 2.36 0.10 -29.86
N ASN A 13 2.22 0.00 -31.18
CA ASN A 13 1.45 -1.07 -31.81
C ASN A 13 2.07 -2.44 -31.49
N ARG A 14 3.40 -2.57 -31.46
CA ARG A 14 4.07 -3.81 -31.03
C ARG A 14 3.90 -4.12 -29.55
N ALA A 15 3.84 -3.09 -28.69
CA ALA A 15 3.56 -3.25 -27.27
C ALA A 15 2.12 -3.72 -27.00
N LEU A 16 1.15 -3.28 -27.82
CA LEU A 16 -0.26 -3.66 -27.72
C LEU A 16 -0.57 -5.04 -28.33
N SER A 17 0.15 -5.41 -29.41
CA SER A 17 -0.08 -6.67 -30.15
C SER A 17 0.77 -7.85 -29.67
N GLY A 18 1.75 -7.62 -28.79
CA GLY A 18 2.62 -8.67 -28.26
C GLY A 18 1.88 -9.66 -27.37
N THR A 19 2.12 -10.96 -27.57
CA THR A 19 1.63 -12.01 -26.68
C THR A 19 2.34 -11.94 -25.32
N THR A 20 1.58 -11.76 -24.24
CA THR A 20 2.12 -11.69 -22.88
C THR A 20 1.87 -12.98 -22.12
N ILE A 21 2.90 -13.53 -21.46
CA ILE A 21 2.78 -14.70 -20.57
C ILE A 21 1.94 -14.37 -19.32
N PHE A 22 1.98 -13.11 -18.88
CA PHE A 22 1.31 -12.66 -17.66
C PHE A 22 -0.12 -12.19 -17.95
N LYS A 23 -1.10 -12.73 -17.21
CA LYS A 23 -2.47 -12.21 -17.21
C LYS A 23 -2.57 -10.83 -16.54
N ASN A 24 -1.84 -10.62 -15.44
CA ASN A 24 -1.74 -9.32 -14.76
C ASN A 24 -0.38 -9.22 -14.07
N ARG A 25 0.51 -8.36 -14.57
CA ARG A 25 1.86 -8.18 -13.98
C ARG A 25 1.82 -7.39 -12.67
N ASN A 26 0.77 -6.61 -12.42
CA ASN A 26 0.70 -5.73 -11.26
C ASN A 26 0.62 -6.51 -9.93
N VAL A 27 0.10 -7.75 -9.95
CA VAL A 27 0.03 -8.59 -8.74
C VAL A 27 1.41 -9.05 -8.24
N LEU A 28 2.44 -8.94 -9.07
CA LEU A 28 3.82 -9.31 -8.73
C LEU A 28 4.63 -8.12 -8.21
N ARG A 29 4.06 -6.90 -8.24
CA ARG A 29 4.72 -5.71 -7.73
C ARG A 29 4.79 -5.76 -6.20
N SER A 30 5.86 -5.21 -5.62
CA SER A 30 6.05 -5.18 -4.17
C SER A 30 5.02 -4.29 -3.45
N GLU A 31 4.39 -3.38 -4.19
CA GLU A 31 3.34 -2.49 -3.70
C GLU A 31 1.96 -3.18 -3.67
N TYR A 32 1.79 -4.30 -4.37
CA TYR A 32 0.51 -4.99 -4.42
C TYR A 32 0.20 -5.67 -3.08
N ILE A 33 -0.98 -5.37 -2.55
CA ILE A 33 -1.50 -5.99 -1.34
C ILE A 33 -2.60 -6.97 -1.77
N PRO A 34 -2.41 -8.28 -1.57
CA PRO A 34 -3.43 -9.26 -1.93
C PRO A 34 -4.67 -9.14 -1.02
N PRO A 35 -5.83 -9.60 -1.48
CA PRO A 35 -7.08 -9.56 -0.70
C PRO A 35 -7.05 -10.46 0.54
N LYS A 36 -6.13 -11.42 0.60
CA LYS A 36 -5.88 -12.29 1.75
C LYS A 36 -4.38 -12.54 1.89
N LEU A 37 -3.87 -12.43 3.12
CA LEU A 37 -2.50 -12.79 3.48
C LEU A 37 -2.49 -14.15 4.19
N PRO A 38 -2.01 -15.23 3.55
CA PRO A 38 -2.00 -16.55 4.16
C PRO A 38 -1.02 -16.60 5.35
N PHE A 39 -1.35 -17.40 6.37
CA PHE A 39 -0.52 -17.64 7.57
C PHE A 39 -0.18 -16.38 8.38
N ARG A 40 -1.00 -15.32 8.27
CA ARG A 40 -0.82 -14.05 8.98
C ARG A 40 -2.01 -13.68 9.86
N ASP A 41 -2.98 -14.57 10.02
CA ASP A 41 -4.23 -14.31 10.72
C ASP A 41 -4.00 -13.82 12.16
N ASN A 42 -3.11 -14.49 12.91
CA ASN A 42 -2.79 -14.08 14.28
C ASN A 42 -2.20 -12.68 14.37
N GLN A 43 -1.27 -12.32 13.46
CA GLN A 43 -0.69 -10.97 13.46
C GLN A 43 -1.70 -9.92 13.00
N ILE A 44 -2.55 -10.24 12.03
CA ILE A 44 -3.63 -9.35 11.57
C ILE A 44 -4.57 -9.05 12.73
N THR A 45 -5.01 -10.07 13.46
CA THR A 45 -5.89 -9.92 14.63
C THR A 45 -5.25 -9.05 15.70
N SER A 46 -4.00 -9.33 16.10
CA SER A 46 -3.34 -8.53 17.15
C SER A 46 -3.16 -7.06 16.77
N ILE A 47 -2.79 -6.77 15.50
CA ILE A 47 -2.66 -5.38 15.04
C ILE A 47 -4.04 -4.70 15.03
N ALA A 48 -5.08 -5.39 14.56
CA ALA A 48 -6.43 -4.86 14.52
C ALA A 48 -6.95 -4.54 15.94
N GLU A 49 -6.79 -5.46 16.89
CA GLU A 49 -7.19 -5.27 18.30
C GLU A 49 -6.52 -4.05 18.94
N ILE A 50 -5.23 -3.85 18.67
CA ILE A 50 -4.49 -2.68 19.17
C ILE A 50 -5.03 -1.38 18.57
N LEU A 51 -5.46 -1.39 17.30
CA LEU A 51 -6.01 -0.22 16.61
C LEU A 51 -7.49 0.04 16.90
N SER A 52 -8.26 -0.96 17.34
CA SER A 52 -9.69 -0.85 17.65
C SER A 52 -10.09 0.37 18.49
N PRO A 53 -9.35 0.79 19.53
CA PRO A 53 -9.71 1.97 20.32
C PRO A 53 -9.83 3.26 19.51
N VAL A 54 -9.11 3.39 18.39
CA VAL A 54 -9.16 4.57 17.51
C VAL A 54 -10.55 4.74 16.89
N LEU A 55 -11.27 3.64 16.64
CA LEU A 55 -12.65 3.71 16.14
C LEU A 55 -13.64 4.26 17.18
N HIS A 56 -13.26 4.22 18.46
CA HIS A 56 -14.02 4.78 19.58
C HIS A 56 -13.47 6.14 20.02
N ASP A 57 -12.76 6.86 19.14
CA ASP A 57 -12.16 8.16 19.42
C ASP A 57 -11.20 8.14 20.63
N SER A 58 -10.60 6.97 20.89
CA SER A 58 -9.65 6.74 21.97
C SER A 58 -8.25 6.44 21.42
N LYS A 59 -7.23 6.78 22.19
CA LYS A 59 -5.84 6.58 21.80
C LYS A 59 -5.45 5.10 21.86
N CYS A 60 -4.92 4.55 20.77
CA CYS A 60 -4.32 3.21 20.76
C CYS A 60 -2.91 3.18 21.36
N SER A 61 -2.44 1.97 21.68
CA SER A 61 -1.06 1.72 22.05
C SER A 61 -0.13 1.80 20.83
N ASN A 62 1.11 2.27 21.04
CA ASN A 62 2.13 2.26 20.01
C ASN A 62 2.55 0.81 19.68
N LEU A 63 2.77 0.54 18.40
CA LEU A 63 3.12 -0.79 17.89
C LEU A 63 4.46 -0.75 17.14
N LEU A 64 5.34 -1.71 17.43
CA LEU A 64 6.59 -1.94 16.70
C LEU A 64 6.60 -3.36 16.12
N LEU A 65 6.65 -3.47 14.78
CA LEU A 65 6.71 -4.74 14.08
C LEU A 65 8.17 -5.11 13.74
N TYR A 66 8.69 -6.20 14.31
CA TYR A 66 10.06 -6.67 14.09
C TYR A 66 10.13 -8.05 13.41
N GLY A 67 11.26 -8.34 12.76
CA GLY A 67 11.53 -9.62 12.11
C GLY A 67 12.37 -9.51 10.84
N LYS A 68 12.78 -10.64 10.26
CA LYS A 68 13.63 -10.71 9.04
C LYS A 68 12.99 -10.03 7.82
N THR A 69 13.78 -9.58 6.86
CA THR A 69 13.28 -9.04 5.58
C THR A 69 12.48 -10.11 4.83
N GLY A 70 11.51 -9.69 4.01
CA GLY A 70 10.66 -10.62 3.25
C GLY A 70 9.60 -11.36 4.07
N THR A 71 9.53 -11.20 5.40
CA THR A 71 8.50 -11.87 6.21
C THR A 71 7.11 -11.25 6.09
N GLY A 72 6.90 -10.18 5.30
CA GLY A 72 5.57 -9.61 5.09
C GLY A 72 5.09 -8.65 6.19
N LYS A 73 5.98 -8.10 7.02
CA LYS A 73 5.64 -7.05 8.01
C LYS A 73 4.93 -5.86 7.38
N THR A 74 5.54 -5.30 6.33
CA THR A 74 4.98 -4.15 5.59
C THR A 74 3.65 -4.50 4.94
N ALA A 75 3.54 -5.70 4.34
CA ALA A 75 2.30 -6.15 3.71
C ALA A 75 1.17 -6.31 4.75
N THR A 76 1.47 -6.91 5.91
CA THR A 76 0.50 -7.11 7.00
C THR A 76 0.04 -5.76 7.57
N ALA A 77 0.96 -4.84 7.86
CA ALA A 77 0.61 -3.51 8.36
C ALA A 77 -0.28 -2.75 7.37
N LYS A 78 0.12 -2.68 6.09
CA LYS A 78 -0.69 -2.00 5.06
C LYS A 78 -2.04 -2.66 4.84
N TYR A 79 -2.12 -3.99 4.87
CA TYR A 79 -3.38 -4.73 4.76
C TYR A 79 -4.36 -4.37 5.89
N VAL A 80 -3.88 -4.36 7.14
CA VAL A 80 -4.72 -3.99 8.30
C VAL A 80 -5.13 -2.53 8.21
N LEU A 81 -4.20 -1.62 7.90
CA LEU A 81 -4.47 -0.19 7.74
C LEU A 81 -5.51 0.10 6.64
N GLN A 82 -5.42 -0.59 5.50
CA GLN A 82 -6.40 -0.44 4.43
C GLN A 82 -7.80 -0.86 4.89
N ARG A 83 -7.92 -2.03 5.52
CA ARG A 83 -9.21 -2.51 6.08
C ARG A 83 -9.73 -1.61 7.18
N PHE A 84 -8.83 -1.05 7.99
CA PHE A 84 -9.16 -0.10 9.04
C PHE A 84 -9.76 1.19 8.45
N GLN A 85 -9.13 1.77 7.42
CA GLN A 85 -9.67 2.95 6.72
C GLN A 85 -11.03 2.67 6.07
N GLU A 86 -11.16 1.52 5.39
CA GLU A 86 -12.44 1.09 4.81
C GLU A 86 -13.54 0.99 5.86
N THR A 87 -13.20 0.54 7.08
CA THR A 87 -14.14 0.42 8.20
C THR A 87 -14.48 1.79 8.79
N ALA A 88 -13.47 2.65 9.01
CA ALA A 88 -13.66 4.02 9.47
C ALA A 88 -14.60 4.80 8.53
N ASN A 89 -14.36 4.71 7.22
CA ASN A 89 -15.18 5.37 6.20
C ASN A 89 -16.62 4.86 6.19
N LYS A 90 -16.85 3.55 6.42
CA LYS A 90 -18.21 2.97 6.50
C LYS A 90 -19.01 3.44 7.71
N HIS A 91 -18.33 3.87 8.77
CA HIS A 91 -18.94 4.36 10.00
C HIS A 91 -18.85 5.88 10.14
N ASP A 92 -18.58 6.60 9.04
CA ASP A 92 -18.46 8.06 8.98
C ASP A 92 -17.49 8.64 10.03
N LYS A 93 -16.43 7.88 10.36
CA LYS A 93 -15.37 8.31 11.27
C LYS A 93 -14.31 9.09 10.51
N ASN A 94 -14.03 10.31 10.96
CA ASN A 94 -12.98 11.15 10.39
C ASN A 94 -11.60 10.72 10.91
N ILE A 95 -11.05 9.65 10.33
CA ILE A 95 -9.71 9.15 10.65
C ILE A 95 -8.85 9.21 9.40
N VAL A 96 -7.70 9.88 9.51
CA VAL A 96 -6.72 10.02 8.42
C VAL A 96 -5.53 9.10 8.72
N LEU A 97 -5.15 8.31 7.73
CA LEU A 97 -3.95 7.48 7.79
C LEU A 97 -2.79 8.14 7.03
N ALA A 98 -1.68 8.37 7.72
CA ALA A 98 -0.44 8.84 7.12
C ALA A 98 0.59 7.70 7.03
N TYR A 99 1.29 7.61 5.90
CA TYR A 99 2.32 6.59 5.66
C TYR A 99 3.57 7.21 5.04
N SER A 100 4.73 6.96 5.64
CA SER A 100 6.03 7.27 5.04
C SER A 100 6.95 6.06 5.10
N ASN A 101 7.71 5.85 4.03
CA ASN A 101 8.77 4.86 3.99
C ASN A 101 10.12 5.55 4.26
N ALA A 102 10.60 5.45 5.49
CA ALA A 102 11.84 6.10 5.93
C ALA A 102 13.05 5.75 5.04
N ARG A 103 13.10 4.55 4.44
CA ARG A 103 14.18 4.16 3.54
C ARG A 103 14.14 4.93 2.20
N LEU A 104 12.95 5.24 1.70
CA LEU A 104 12.78 6.02 0.47
C LEU A 104 12.90 7.52 0.74
N ALA A 105 12.40 7.97 1.90
CA ALA A 105 12.48 9.36 2.32
C ALA A 105 13.94 9.81 2.54
N SER A 106 14.82 8.91 2.99
CA SER A 106 16.28 9.09 3.12
C SER A 106 16.77 10.17 4.10
N SER A 107 15.87 10.94 4.72
CA SER A 107 16.17 11.90 5.78
C SER A 107 14.97 12.07 6.71
N GLU A 108 15.24 12.48 7.96
CA GLU A 108 14.22 12.78 8.96
C GLU A 108 13.30 13.90 8.49
N TYR A 109 13.87 14.93 7.86
CA TYR A 109 13.11 16.03 7.28
C TYR A 109 12.09 15.52 6.24
N ARG A 110 12.51 14.64 5.34
CA ARG A 110 11.63 14.13 4.28
C ARG A 110 10.50 13.26 4.85
N VAL A 111 10.75 12.48 5.91
CA VAL A 111 9.70 11.72 6.59
C VAL A 111 8.62 12.65 7.13
N LEU A 112 9.01 13.77 7.76
CA LEU A 112 8.06 14.76 8.25
C LEU A 112 7.28 15.43 7.12
N VAL A 113 7.92 15.73 5.99
CA VAL A 113 7.26 16.27 4.80
C VAL A 113 6.24 15.28 4.24
N ASP A 114 6.61 14.01 4.08
CA ASP A 114 5.70 12.97 3.56
C ASP A 114 4.46 12.81 4.48
N LEU A 115 4.66 12.83 5.79
CA LEU A 115 3.57 12.75 6.77
C LEU A 115 2.69 14.00 6.75
N GLY A 116 3.27 15.20 6.67
CA GLY A 116 2.52 16.45 6.55
C GLY A 116 1.69 16.52 5.27
N GLN A 117 2.24 16.05 4.14
CA GLN A 117 1.51 15.95 2.88
C GLN A 117 0.36 14.95 2.92
N SER A 118 0.46 13.91 3.76
CA SER A 118 -0.60 12.90 3.91
C SER A 118 -1.80 13.40 4.75
N LEU A 119 -1.65 14.51 5.46
CA LEU A 119 -2.68 15.09 6.35
C LEU A 119 -3.40 16.30 5.75
N ASN A 120 -2.90 16.84 4.63
CA ASN A 120 -3.49 17.96 3.89
C ASN A 120 -4.41 17.47 2.76
#